data_AF-A0A7V9L1G8-F1
#
_entry.id   AF-A0A7V9L1G8-F1
#
_cell.length_a   1.000
_cell.length_b   1.000
_cell.length_c   1.000
_cell.angle_alpha   90.00
_cell.angle_beta   90.00
_cell.angle_gamma   90.00
#
_symmetry.space_group_name_H-M   'P 1'
#
loop_
_entity.id
_entity.type
_entity.pdbx_description
1 polymer ?
#
loop_
_entity_poly.entity_id
_entity_poly.type
_entity_poly.pdbx_seq_one_letter_code
_entity_poly.pdbx_strand_id
1 'polypeptide(L)'
;MAKLCAVILLVGCGSSGPKADPPEFPDDHKLHDLSTDDAQASHIRYGGKQVSLADIPIISEKIGLPVTGTGDVSIDLTIPKVGRTPDYTKATGTISIACTKCQIGDDTARLKMPTKSKRANAFAGEGVWFGHVTIDSLELTMIAANGRLELTSWKFVSPDIDIQLALTVELRKSLQDSDLDGCVRFKVSDALEKRDPKTHAALWLTGAHLGADRFFNIAVQGAVKNPRRISRECKIN
;
A
#
# COMPACT_ATOMS: atom_id res chain seq x y z
N MET A 1 24.77 24.55 8.29
CA MET A 1 26.23 24.34 8.38
C MET A 1 26.51 22.87 8.15
N ALA A 2 27.45 22.60 7.24
CA ALA A 2 27.73 21.30 6.64
C ALA A 2 28.52 20.34 7.55
N LYS A 3 28.49 19.05 7.16
CA LYS A 3 29.40 17.89 7.43
C LYS A 3 28.60 16.69 7.97
N LEU A 4 28.76 15.46 7.51
CA LEU A 4 29.91 14.82 6.89
C LEU A 4 29.47 13.68 5.95
N CYS A 5 29.93 13.71 4.70
CA CYS A 5 29.92 12.58 3.78
C CYS A 5 30.96 11.55 4.21
N ALA A 6 30.60 10.27 4.16
CA ALA A 6 31.55 9.17 4.00
C ALA A 6 31.04 8.31 2.84
N VAL A 7 31.32 8.76 1.63
CA VAL A 7 31.15 7.96 0.41
C VAL A 7 32.46 7.24 0.18
N ILE A 8 32.50 5.94 0.48
CA ILE A 8 33.62 5.07 0.11
C ILE A 8 33.40 4.69 -1.36
N LEU A 9 34.10 5.39 -2.25
CA LEU A 9 34.23 5.03 -3.67
C LEU A 9 35.28 3.93 -3.80
N LEU A 10 34.84 2.68 -3.90
CA LEU A 10 35.66 1.60 -4.46
C LEU A 10 35.37 1.51 -5.96
N VAL A 11 36.27 2.07 -6.75
CA VAL A 11 36.33 1.86 -8.20
C VAL A 11 37.00 0.51 -8.45
N GLY A 12 36.20 -0.50 -8.76
CA GLY A 12 36.65 -1.81 -9.24
C GLY A 12 36.24 -2.02 -10.69
N CYS A 13 37.19 -1.92 -11.61
CA CYS A 13 37.06 -2.50 -12.94
C CYS A 13 37.23 -4.03 -12.83
N GLY A 14 36.28 -4.80 -13.35
CA GLY A 14 36.55 -6.15 -13.85
C GLY A 14 35.86 -7.32 -13.15
N SER A 15 35.49 -8.27 -14.02
CA SER A 15 35.00 -9.64 -13.78
C SER A 15 33.53 -9.79 -13.35
N SER A 16 32.78 -10.47 -14.23
CA SER A 16 31.51 -11.14 -13.94
C SER A 16 31.75 -12.29 -12.95
N GLY A 17 32.05 -11.94 -11.70
CA GLY A 17 32.00 -12.86 -10.58
C GLY A 17 30.55 -13.16 -10.19
N PRO A 18 30.31 -14.20 -9.38
CA PRO A 18 28.99 -14.43 -8.80
C PRO A 18 28.52 -13.14 -8.12
N LYS A 19 27.32 -12.66 -8.49
CA LYS A 19 26.70 -11.51 -7.84
C LYS A 19 26.66 -11.82 -6.34
N ALA A 20 27.41 -11.05 -5.54
CA ALA A 20 27.32 -11.13 -4.10
C ALA A 20 25.85 -10.97 -3.70
N ASP A 21 25.40 -11.76 -2.73
CA ASP A 21 24.04 -11.64 -2.24
C ASP A 21 23.78 -10.19 -1.84
N PRO A 22 22.61 -9.62 -2.20
CA PRO A 22 22.29 -8.26 -1.84
C PRO A 22 22.37 -8.09 -0.32
N PRO A 23 22.85 -6.94 0.19
CA PRO A 23 22.93 -6.72 1.64
C PRO A 23 21.54 -6.89 2.29
N GLU A 24 21.51 -7.57 3.43
CA GLU A 24 20.32 -7.69 4.27
C GLU A 24 20.02 -6.33 4.93
N PHE A 25 18.74 -6.05 5.16
CA PHE A 25 18.34 -4.83 5.88
C PHE A 25 18.85 -4.88 7.33
N PRO A 26 19.47 -3.82 7.84
CA PRO A 26 19.83 -3.74 9.26
C PRO A 26 18.60 -3.95 10.15
N ASP A 27 18.76 -4.71 11.22
CA ASP A 27 17.71 -4.95 12.21
C ASP A 27 17.72 -3.84 13.28
N ASP A 28 17.30 -2.64 12.89
CA ASP A 28 17.28 -1.44 13.75
C ASP A 28 15.90 -0.76 13.84
N HIS A 29 14.86 -1.48 13.40
CA HIS A 29 13.47 -1.02 13.37
C HIS A 29 13.20 0.23 12.52
N LYS A 30 14.08 0.50 11.55
CA LYS A 30 13.90 1.58 10.58
C LYS A 30 13.68 1.04 9.19
N LEU A 31 13.03 1.87 8.39
CA LEU A 31 12.93 1.64 6.96
C LEU A 31 14.23 2.10 6.31
N HIS A 32 14.87 1.20 5.56
CA HIS A 32 16.09 1.48 4.81
C HIS A 32 15.80 1.54 3.32
N ASP A 33 16.51 2.44 2.64
CA ASP A 33 16.59 2.51 1.19
C ASP A 33 17.96 2.00 0.76
N LEU A 34 18.00 0.79 0.21
CA LEU A 34 19.19 0.16 -0.37
C LEU A 34 19.11 0.16 -1.89
N SER A 35 18.31 1.05 -2.47
CA SER A 35 18.10 1.09 -3.91
C SER A 35 19.39 1.47 -4.64
N THR A 36 19.66 0.78 -5.74
CA THR A 36 20.78 1.07 -6.62
C THR A 36 20.30 1.35 -8.03
N ASP A 37 21.10 2.11 -8.76
CA ASP A 37 20.75 2.54 -10.11
C ASP A 37 21.99 2.41 -11.00
N ASP A 38 21.88 1.63 -12.08
CA ASP A 38 22.94 1.45 -13.05
C ASP A 38 22.45 1.72 -14.48
N ALA A 39 23.34 1.53 -15.46
CA ALA A 39 23.04 1.81 -16.87
C ALA A 39 21.92 0.93 -17.46
N GLN A 40 21.68 -0.25 -16.90
CA GLN A 40 20.75 -1.26 -17.41
C GLN A 40 19.47 -1.36 -16.59
N ALA A 41 19.49 -1.05 -15.29
CA ALA A 41 18.33 -1.18 -14.43
C ALA A 41 18.34 -0.20 -13.24
N SER A 42 17.16 0.01 -12.67
CA SER A 42 17.01 0.50 -11.31
C SER A 42 16.60 -0.67 -10.42
N HIS A 43 17.35 -0.92 -9.36
CA HIS A 43 17.05 -1.91 -8.33
C HIS A 43 16.48 -1.18 -7.13
N ILE A 44 15.15 -1.21 -6.99
CA ILE A 44 14.43 -0.61 -5.88
C ILE A 44 14.46 -1.61 -4.72
N ARG A 45 15.11 -1.25 -3.61
CA ARG A 45 15.16 -2.08 -2.41
C ARG A 45 14.82 -1.24 -1.20
N TYR A 46 13.61 -1.38 -0.69
CA TYR A 46 13.16 -0.73 0.54
C TYR A 46 12.72 -1.78 1.54
N GLY A 47 13.10 -1.64 2.80
CA GLY A 47 12.62 -2.59 3.80
C GLY A 47 13.14 -2.37 5.20
N GLY A 48 12.57 -3.13 6.12
CA GLY A 48 12.87 -3.10 7.55
C GLY A 48 11.94 -4.04 8.31
N LYS A 49 12.39 -4.46 9.49
CA LYS A 49 11.63 -5.33 10.41
C LYS A 49 11.11 -4.52 11.58
N GLN A 50 9.86 -4.75 11.97
CA GLN A 50 9.17 -4.06 13.07
C GLN A 50 9.25 -2.52 12.97
N VAL A 51 9.19 -1.99 11.75
CA VAL A 51 9.17 -0.55 11.51
C VAL A 51 7.83 0.02 11.99
N SER A 52 7.85 1.24 12.51
CA SER A 52 6.62 1.98 12.82
C SER A 52 5.82 2.20 11.54
N LEU A 53 4.57 1.72 11.50
CA LEU A 53 3.70 1.92 10.33
C LEU A 53 3.30 3.38 10.14
N ALA A 54 3.37 4.18 11.20
CA ALA A 54 3.12 5.62 11.14
C ALA A 54 4.20 6.36 10.33
N ASP A 55 5.41 5.79 10.24
CA ASP A 55 6.54 6.38 9.52
C ASP A 55 6.53 6.01 8.02
N ILE A 56 5.54 5.25 7.55
CA ILE A 56 5.38 4.87 6.14
C ILE A 56 4.37 5.83 5.48
N PRO A 57 4.83 6.92 4.83
CA PRO A 57 3.95 7.98 4.32
C PRO A 57 2.96 7.49 3.26
N ILE A 58 3.33 6.47 2.48
CA ILE A 58 2.48 5.93 1.40
C ILE A 58 1.17 5.37 1.95
N ILE A 59 1.16 4.77 3.14
CA ILE A 59 -0.02 4.11 3.69
C ILE A 59 -1.03 5.14 4.19
N SER A 60 -0.58 6.08 5.01
CA SER A 60 -1.45 7.08 5.64
C SER A 60 -2.04 8.07 4.62
N GLU A 61 -1.25 8.50 3.64
CA GLU A 61 -1.71 9.43 2.59
C GLU A 61 -2.77 8.82 1.67
N LYS A 62 -2.66 7.52 1.37
CA LYS A 62 -3.58 6.85 0.43
C LYS A 62 -4.86 6.37 1.10
N ILE A 63 -4.80 5.93 2.34
CA ILE A 63 -5.97 5.49 3.12
C ILE A 63 -6.71 6.71 3.71
N GLY A 64 -6.00 7.83 3.95
CA GLY A 64 -6.57 9.04 4.54
C GLY A 64 -6.85 8.91 6.04
N LEU A 65 -6.29 7.88 6.67
CA LEU A 65 -6.34 7.60 8.10
C LEU A 65 -4.95 7.18 8.57
N PRO A 66 -4.56 7.52 9.81
CA PRO A 66 -3.30 7.07 10.38
C PRO A 66 -3.31 5.56 10.53
N VAL A 67 -2.16 4.92 10.32
CA VAL A 67 -1.95 3.50 10.60
C VAL A 67 -0.86 3.41 11.65
N THR A 68 -1.15 2.74 12.76
CA THR A 68 -0.21 2.63 13.89
C THR A 68 0.07 1.17 14.23
N GLY A 69 1.06 0.95 15.08
CA GLY A 69 1.67 -0.36 15.32
C GLY A 69 2.97 -0.52 14.55
N THR A 70 3.53 -1.72 14.61
CA THR A 70 4.76 -2.07 13.89
C THR A 70 4.48 -3.11 12.81
N GLY A 71 5.29 -3.10 11.76
CA GLY A 71 5.19 -4.07 10.69
C GLY A 71 6.53 -4.33 10.02
N ASP A 72 6.55 -5.40 9.23
CA ASP A 72 7.66 -5.75 8.37
C ASP A 72 7.33 -5.29 6.96
N VAL A 73 8.30 -4.64 6.31
CA VAL A 73 8.16 -4.15 4.93
C VAL A 73 9.34 -4.67 4.13
N SER A 74 9.06 -5.19 2.94
CA SER A 74 10.08 -5.55 1.98
C SER A 74 9.60 -5.25 0.57
N ILE A 75 10.34 -4.41 -0.14
CA ILE A 75 10.14 -4.07 -1.54
C ILE A 75 11.45 -4.39 -2.21
N ASP A 76 11.45 -5.35 -3.12
CA ASP A 76 12.61 -5.69 -3.95
C ASP A 76 12.13 -5.78 -5.40
N LEU A 77 12.39 -4.74 -6.18
CA LEU A 77 12.00 -4.65 -7.58
C LEU A 77 13.22 -4.33 -8.45
N THR A 78 13.34 -5.03 -9.56
CA THR A 78 14.26 -4.70 -10.64
C THR A 78 13.48 -4.14 -11.80
N ILE A 79 13.80 -2.91 -12.23
CA ILE A 79 13.15 -2.23 -13.35
C ILE A 79 14.20 -2.00 -14.44
N PRO A 80 14.16 -2.78 -15.54
CA PRO A 80 15.05 -2.58 -16.66
C PRO A 80 14.89 -1.19 -17.28
N LYS A 81 15.96 -0.68 -17.90
CA LYS A 81 15.97 0.58 -18.63
C LYS A 81 16.10 0.37 -20.12
N VAL A 82 15.45 1.24 -20.88
CA VAL A 82 15.70 1.41 -22.32
C VAL A 82 16.39 2.75 -22.50
N GLY A 83 17.72 2.72 -22.68
CA GLY A 83 18.55 3.92 -22.61
C GLY A 83 18.63 4.43 -21.16
N ARG A 84 18.09 5.64 -20.90
CA ARG A 84 18.04 6.23 -19.55
C ARG A 84 16.66 6.18 -18.90
N THR A 85 15.69 5.55 -19.57
CA THR A 85 14.29 5.57 -19.14
C THR A 85 13.93 4.21 -18.53
N PRO A 86 13.43 4.17 -17.29
CA PRO A 86 12.86 2.95 -16.71
C PRO A 86 11.71 2.42 -17.57
N ASP A 87 11.60 1.10 -17.68
CA ASP A 87 10.54 0.40 -18.40
C ASP A 87 9.83 -0.58 -17.45
N TYR A 88 8.79 -0.09 -16.76
CA TYR A 88 8.06 -0.89 -15.77
C TYR A 88 7.31 -2.07 -16.40
N THR A 89 7.10 -2.10 -17.72
CA THR A 89 6.53 -3.28 -18.41
C THR A 89 7.41 -4.53 -18.27
N LYS A 90 8.68 -4.36 -17.88
CA LYS A 90 9.64 -5.43 -17.65
C LYS A 90 10.06 -5.56 -16.19
N ALA A 91 9.36 -4.89 -15.27
CA ALA A 91 9.69 -4.96 -13.87
C ALA A 91 9.51 -6.39 -13.33
N THR A 92 10.45 -6.83 -12.50
CA THR A 92 10.38 -8.11 -11.79
C THR A 92 10.68 -7.94 -10.32
N GLY A 93 10.02 -8.70 -9.45
CA GLY A 93 10.33 -8.72 -8.03
C GLY A 93 9.08 -8.83 -7.15
N THR A 94 9.24 -8.49 -5.89
CA THR A 94 8.23 -8.74 -4.84
C THR A 94 8.07 -7.53 -3.94
N ILE A 95 6.83 -7.30 -3.52
CA ILE A 95 6.46 -6.36 -2.47
C ILE A 95 5.77 -7.17 -1.39
N SER A 96 6.22 -7.10 -0.15
CA SER A 96 5.54 -7.67 1.00
C SER A 96 5.40 -6.67 2.15
N ILE A 97 4.25 -6.75 2.81
CA ILE A 97 3.93 -5.97 4.00
C ILE A 97 3.28 -6.94 4.98
N ALA A 98 3.74 -6.94 6.22
CA ALA A 98 3.11 -7.67 7.30
C ALA A 98 2.99 -6.81 8.55
N CYS A 99 1.92 -6.98 9.31
CA CYS A 99 1.83 -6.42 10.65
C CYS A 99 1.04 -7.34 11.58
N THR A 100 1.41 -7.31 12.86
CA THR A 100 0.72 -8.03 13.93
C THR A 100 0.30 -7.02 14.97
N LYS A 101 -0.98 -7.00 15.34
CA LYS A 101 -1.57 -6.01 16.26
C LYS A 101 -1.35 -4.56 15.81
N CYS A 102 -1.68 -4.29 14.55
CA CYS A 102 -1.71 -2.94 13.97
C CYS A 102 -3.14 -2.38 14.05
N GLN A 103 -3.31 -1.09 13.79
CA GLN A 103 -4.63 -0.47 13.72
C GLN A 103 -4.69 0.62 12.66
N ILE A 104 -5.90 0.85 12.14
CA ILE A 104 -6.22 1.98 11.27
C ILE A 104 -7.09 2.96 12.06
N GLY A 105 -6.68 4.21 12.17
CA GLY A 105 -7.27 5.22 13.04
C GLY A 105 -6.52 5.37 14.37
N ASP A 106 -6.76 6.49 15.03
CA ASP A 106 -6.09 6.90 16.28
C ASP A 106 -7.07 7.54 17.27
N ASP A 107 -8.38 7.32 17.09
CA ASP A 107 -9.47 7.90 17.88
C ASP A 107 -9.64 9.43 17.81
N THR A 108 -8.77 10.10 17.07
CA THR A 108 -8.82 11.55 16.81
C THR A 108 -9.00 11.88 15.34
N ALA A 109 -8.69 10.93 14.47
CA ALA A 109 -8.74 11.06 13.03
C ALA A 109 -10.15 11.34 12.52
N ARG A 110 -10.20 12.01 11.37
CA ARG A 110 -11.44 12.24 10.64
C ARG A 110 -11.32 11.65 9.24
N LEU A 111 -12.20 10.70 8.94
CA LEU A 111 -12.32 10.10 7.61
C LEU A 111 -12.86 11.16 6.64
N LYS A 112 -12.02 11.54 5.69
CA LYS A 112 -12.40 12.48 4.62
C LYS A 112 -13.05 11.70 3.48
N MET A 113 -14.32 11.97 3.22
CA MET A 113 -15.01 11.38 2.09
C MET A 113 -14.65 12.13 0.81
N PRO A 114 -14.23 11.44 -0.27
CA PRO A 114 -13.97 12.11 -1.55
C PRO A 114 -15.28 12.62 -2.14
N THR A 115 -15.56 13.93 -2.02
CA THR A 115 -16.75 14.55 -2.63
C THR A 115 -16.39 15.25 -3.93
N LYS A 116 -17.22 15.06 -4.97
CA LYS A 116 -17.04 15.69 -6.28
C LYS A 116 -17.71 17.06 -6.40
N SER A 117 -18.48 17.49 -5.40
CA SER A 117 -19.25 18.74 -5.48
C SER A 117 -18.79 19.76 -4.43
N LYS A 118 -18.57 21.00 -4.86
CA LYS A 118 -18.19 22.11 -3.97
C LYS A 118 -19.23 22.37 -2.87
N ARG A 119 -20.51 22.04 -3.12
CA ARG A 119 -21.59 22.14 -2.12
C ARG A 119 -21.54 21.03 -1.07
N ALA A 120 -21.17 19.80 -1.43
CA ALA A 120 -21.00 18.70 -0.48
C ALA A 120 -19.73 18.88 0.38
N ASN A 121 -18.68 19.51 -0.16
CA ASN A 121 -17.47 19.84 0.61
C ASN A 121 -17.72 20.80 1.79
N ALA A 122 -18.78 21.62 1.78
CA ALA A 122 -19.08 22.51 2.90
C ALA A 122 -19.57 21.76 4.16
N PHE A 123 -20.12 20.55 4.01
CA PHE A 123 -20.57 19.69 5.11
C PHE A 123 -19.64 18.51 5.38
N ALA A 124 -18.94 18.00 4.36
CA ALA A 124 -18.03 16.86 4.47
C ALA A 124 -16.54 17.25 4.58
N GLY A 125 -16.20 18.54 4.46
CA GLY A 125 -14.82 19.03 4.36
C GLY A 125 -13.99 18.82 5.62
N GLU A 126 -14.62 18.82 6.80
CA GLU A 126 -13.93 18.49 8.05
C GLU A 126 -13.74 16.99 8.28
N GLY A 127 -14.36 16.13 7.47
CA GLY A 127 -14.37 14.68 7.65
C GLY A 127 -15.30 14.20 8.78
N VAL A 128 -15.62 12.90 8.75
CA VAL A 128 -16.42 12.23 9.78
C VAL A 128 -15.47 11.67 10.83
N TRP A 129 -15.78 11.82 12.11
CA TRP A 129 -14.98 11.21 13.18
C TRP A 129 -14.82 9.71 12.92
N PHE A 130 -13.58 9.23 13.07
CA PHE A 130 -13.22 7.83 12.90
C PHE A 130 -12.34 7.44 14.07
N GLY A 131 -12.81 6.46 14.83
CA GLY A 131 -12.12 5.84 15.96
C GLY A 131 -10.90 5.06 15.50
N HIS A 132 -10.96 3.74 15.69
CA HIS A 132 -9.99 2.83 15.11
C HIS A 132 -10.62 1.48 14.72
N VAL A 133 -9.92 0.78 13.83
CA VAL A 133 -10.14 -0.62 13.45
C VAL A 133 -8.89 -1.39 13.82
N THR A 134 -9.04 -2.40 14.68
CA THR A 134 -7.97 -3.29 15.13
C THR A 134 -7.69 -4.34 14.08
N ILE A 135 -6.41 -4.60 13.82
CA ILE A 135 -5.92 -5.62 12.89
C ILE A 135 -4.99 -6.53 13.68
N ASP A 136 -5.44 -7.75 13.94
CA ASP A 136 -4.63 -8.73 14.67
C ASP A 136 -3.48 -9.22 13.80
N SER A 137 -3.73 -9.43 12.52
CA SER A 137 -2.73 -9.86 11.54
C SER A 137 -3.09 -9.38 10.15
N LEU A 138 -2.10 -8.79 9.46
CA LEU A 138 -2.13 -8.51 8.03
C LEU A 138 -0.85 -9.08 7.43
N GLU A 139 -0.98 -9.81 6.34
CA GLU A 139 0.12 -10.23 5.48
C GLU A 139 -0.33 -9.97 4.03
N LEU A 140 0.51 -9.33 3.24
CA LEU A 140 0.23 -9.01 1.85
C LEU A 140 1.51 -9.22 1.04
N THR A 141 1.40 -9.94 -0.06
CA THR A 141 2.48 -10.15 -1.03
C THR A 141 1.99 -9.87 -2.43
N MET A 142 2.69 -8.97 -3.13
CA MET A 142 2.48 -8.71 -4.55
C MET A 142 3.74 -9.07 -5.33
N ILE A 143 3.56 -9.58 -6.55
CA ILE A 143 4.65 -9.95 -7.44
C ILE A 143 4.56 -9.13 -8.72
N ALA A 144 5.67 -8.50 -9.09
CA ALA A 144 5.86 -7.91 -10.40
C ALA A 144 6.47 -8.98 -11.32
N ALA A 145 5.78 -9.31 -12.41
CA ALA A 145 6.27 -10.19 -13.46
C ALA A 145 5.44 -9.99 -14.74
N ASN A 146 6.05 -10.23 -15.91
CA ASN A 146 5.36 -10.26 -17.20
C ASN A 146 4.51 -9.00 -17.50
N GLY A 147 4.99 -7.82 -17.09
CA GLY A 147 4.27 -6.56 -17.30
C GLY A 147 3.07 -6.38 -16.37
N ARG A 148 2.97 -7.15 -15.29
CA ARG A 148 1.90 -7.06 -14.31
C ARG A 148 2.46 -7.03 -12.89
N LEU A 149 1.84 -6.26 -12.01
CA LEU A 149 2.00 -6.35 -10.56
C LEU A 149 0.68 -6.86 -9.96
N GLU A 150 0.72 -8.03 -9.33
CA GLU A 150 -0.49 -8.73 -8.87
C GLU A 150 -0.37 -9.13 -7.40
N LEU A 151 -1.48 -9.02 -6.67
CA LEU A 151 -1.61 -9.55 -5.31
C LEU A 151 -1.69 -11.08 -5.37
N THR A 152 -0.63 -11.76 -4.97
CA THR A 152 -0.52 -13.23 -5.08
C THR A 152 -0.85 -13.97 -3.79
N SER A 153 -0.67 -13.31 -2.64
CA SER A 153 -1.05 -13.85 -1.35
C SER A 153 -1.45 -12.72 -0.42
N TRP A 154 -2.49 -12.94 0.37
CA TRP A 154 -2.83 -12.06 1.47
C TRP A 154 -3.58 -12.80 2.57
N LYS A 155 -3.47 -12.27 3.79
CA LYS A 155 -4.17 -12.71 4.97
C LYS A 155 -4.54 -11.49 5.78
N PHE A 156 -5.76 -11.47 6.28
CA PHE A 156 -6.26 -10.39 7.13
C PHE A 156 -7.12 -10.99 8.23
N VAL A 157 -6.80 -10.66 9.48
CA VAL A 157 -7.56 -11.07 10.66
C VAL A 157 -7.84 -9.83 11.50
N SER A 158 -9.11 -9.60 11.78
CA SER A 158 -9.57 -8.49 12.60
C SER A 158 -10.85 -8.89 13.33
N PRO A 159 -11.03 -8.44 14.60
CA PRO A 159 -12.31 -8.58 15.29
C PRO A 159 -13.38 -7.59 14.79
N ASP A 160 -12.97 -6.56 14.04
CA ASP A 160 -13.81 -5.39 13.73
C ASP A 160 -14.37 -5.41 12.31
N ILE A 161 -13.66 -6.06 11.38
CA ILE A 161 -14.01 -6.02 9.97
C ILE A 161 -13.54 -7.30 9.27
N ASP A 162 -14.39 -7.85 8.41
CA ASP A 162 -13.97 -8.84 7.41
C ASP A 162 -13.61 -8.09 6.13
N ILE A 163 -12.47 -8.41 5.52
CA ILE A 163 -12.03 -7.82 4.25
C ILE A 163 -11.85 -8.94 3.23
N GLN A 164 -12.11 -8.63 1.96
CA GLN A 164 -11.64 -9.39 0.81
C GLN A 164 -10.97 -8.42 -0.18
N LEU A 165 -9.78 -8.79 -0.66
CA LEU A 165 -8.96 -7.92 -1.50
C LEU A 165 -8.57 -8.64 -2.80
N ALA A 166 -8.70 -7.94 -3.91
CA ALA A 166 -8.09 -8.30 -5.18
C ALA A 166 -7.41 -7.05 -5.76
N LEU A 167 -6.20 -7.20 -6.30
CA LEU A 167 -5.46 -6.09 -6.86
C LEU A 167 -4.55 -6.55 -7.99
N THR A 168 -4.68 -5.90 -9.13
CA THR A 168 -3.85 -6.08 -10.31
C THR A 168 -3.47 -4.72 -10.86
N VAL A 169 -2.24 -4.60 -11.33
CA VAL A 169 -1.73 -3.44 -12.03
C VAL A 169 -1.08 -3.90 -13.33
N GLU A 170 -1.65 -3.49 -14.46
CA GLU A 170 -1.01 -3.65 -15.77
C GLU A 170 0.06 -2.57 -15.91
N LEU A 171 1.32 -2.99 -15.88
CA LEU A 171 2.46 -2.09 -15.88
C LEU A 171 2.66 -1.48 -17.27
N ARG A 172 2.83 -0.16 -17.31
CA ARG A 172 3.21 0.59 -18.53
C ARG A 172 4.68 1.00 -18.46
N LYS A 173 5.17 1.80 -19.40
CA LYS A 173 6.55 2.31 -19.35
C LYS A 173 6.81 3.18 -18.12
N SER A 174 5.77 3.82 -17.58
CA SER A 174 5.80 4.60 -16.35
C SER A 174 4.80 4.02 -15.37
N LEU A 175 5.18 3.88 -14.10
CA LEU A 175 4.29 3.40 -13.05
C LEU A 175 3.02 4.26 -12.92
N GLN A 176 3.15 5.57 -13.12
CA GLN A 176 2.03 6.51 -12.99
C GLN A 176 0.96 6.34 -14.08
N ASP A 177 1.36 5.81 -15.24
CA ASP A 177 0.47 5.51 -16.35
C ASP A 177 -0.02 4.06 -16.35
N SER A 178 0.47 3.22 -15.43
CA SER A 178 0.02 1.84 -15.26
C SER A 178 -1.46 1.77 -14.92
N ASP A 179 -2.15 0.76 -15.46
CA ASP A 179 -3.60 0.59 -15.28
C ASP A 179 -3.86 -0.27 -14.05
N LEU A 180 -4.46 0.34 -13.03
CA LEU A 180 -4.91 -0.28 -11.80
C LEU A 180 -6.30 -0.90 -12.01
N ASP A 181 -6.47 -2.14 -11.57
CA ASP A 181 -7.77 -2.76 -11.34
C ASP A 181 -7.76 -3.45 -9.97
N GLY A 182 -8.57 -2.95 -9.06
CA GLY A 182 -8.64 -3.47 -7.69
C GLY A 182 -10.06 -3.54 -7.19
N CYS A 183 -10.27 -4.43 -6.24
CA CYS A 183 -11.47 -4.49 -5.45
C CYS A 183 -11.14 -4.65 -3.98
N VAL A 184 -11.79 -3.82 -3.16
CA VAL A 184 -11.93 -4.04 -1.72
C VAL A 184 -13.38 -4.36 -1.43
N ARG A 185 -13.64 -5.53 -0.83
CA ARG A 185 -14.91 -5.84 -0.20
C ARG A 185 -14.70 -5.84 1.30
N PHE A 186 -15.64 -5.30 2.06
CA PHE A 186 -15.56 -5.37 3.50
C PHE A 186 -16.92 -5.51 4.16
N LYS A 187 -16.95 -6.12 5.34
CA LYS A 187 -18.14 -6.23 6.18
C LYS A 187 -17.74 -5.85 7.60
N VAL A 188 -18.48 -4.93 8.20
CA VAL A 188 -18.21 -4.48 9.56
C VAL A 188 -18.83 -5.44 10.55
N SER A 189 -18.12 -5.77 11.63
CA SER A 189 -18.59 -6.72 12.64
C SER A 189 -19.50 -6.06 13.67
N ASP A 190 -20.35 -6.86 14.30
CA ASP A 190 -21.17 -6.45 15.45
C ASP A 190 -20.30 -6.04 16.65
N ALA A 191 -19.06 -6.53 16.74
CA ALA A 191 -18.13 -6.16 17.80
C ALA A 191 -17.70 -4.70 17.66
N LEU A 192 -17.42 -4.23 16.45
CA LEU A 192 -17.14 -2.82 16.21
C LEU A 192 -18.38 -1.97 16.47
N GLU A 193 -19.57 -2.40 16.05
CA GLU A 193 -20.81 -1.64 16.31
C GLU A 193 -21.05 -1.43 17.81
N LYS A 194 -20.82 -2.46 18.63
CA LYS A 194 -20.98 -2.37 20.10
C LYS A 194 -19.90 -1.51 20.75
N ARG A 195 -18.64 -1.64 20.32
CA ARG A 195 -17.51 -0.88 20.87
C ARG A 195 -17.57 0.58 20.46
N ASP A 196 -17.87 0.82 19.19
CA ASP A 196 -17.80 2.12 18.54
C ASP A 196 -18.87 2.26 17.42
N PRO A 197 -20.10 2.60 17.81
CA PRO A 197 -21.19 2.81 16.86
C PRO A 197 -20.92 3.92 15.83
N LYS A 198 -20.07 4.90 16.18
CA LYS A 198 -19.76 6.03 15.31
C LYS A 198 -18.81 5.62 14.20
N THR A 199 -17.75 4.88 14.50
CA THR A 199 -16.85 4.32 13.47
C THR A 199 -17.57 3.31 12.61
N HIS A 200 -18.41 2.46 13.22
CA HIS A 200 -19.31 1.59 12.47
C HIS A 200 -20.12 2.40 11.46
N ALA A 201 -20.86 3.43 11.89
CA ALA A 201 -21.63 4.29 10.99
C ALA A 201 -20.76 5.02 9.94
N ALA A 202 -19.54 5.45 10.28
CA ALA A 202 -18.65 6.12 9.33
C ALA A 202 -18.25 5.19 8.17
N LEU A 203 -18.05 3.90 8.42
CA LEU A 203 -17.75 2.90 7.37
C LEU A 203 -18.93 2.72 6.39
N TRP A 204 -20.16 2.82 6.89
CA TRP A 204 -21.37 2.84 6.05
C TRP A 204 -21.44 4.07 5.14
N LEU A 205 -20.96 5.22 5.62
CA LEU A 205 -20.98 6.48 4.88
C LEU A 205 -19.91 6.58 3.79
N THR A 206 -19.01 5.61 3.67
CA THR A 206 -17.96 5.62 2.66
C THR A 206 -18.52 5.72 1.23
N GLY A 207 -19.79 5.35 0.99
CA GLY A 207 -20.40 5.32 -0.34
C GLY A 207 -20.06 4.05 -1.13
N ALA A 208 -19.59 3.01 -0.45
CA ALA A 208 -19.40 1.69 -1.01
C ALA A 208 -20.75 1.03 -1.37
N HIS A 209 -20.75 0.18 -2.39
CA HIS A 209 -21.96 -0.52 -2.83
C HIS A 209 -22.24 -1.71 -1.94
N LEU A 210 -23.41 -1.75 -1.30
CA LEU A 210 -23.81 -2.90 -0.47
C LEU A 210 -24.33 -4.03 -1.38
N GLY A 211 -23.58 -5.13 -1.44
CA GLY A 211 -23.94 -6.33 -2.18
C GLY A 211 -24.99 -7.18 -1.45
N ALA A 212 -25.54 -8.18 -2.16
CA ALA A 212 -26.56 -9.08 -1.63
C ALA A 212 -26.05 -9.93 -0.44
N ASP A 213 -24.76 -10.25 -0.44
CA ASP A 213 -24.07 -10.99 0.63
C ASP A 213 -23.64 -10.10 1.81
N ARG A 214 -24.12 -8.85 1.85
CA ARG A 214 -23.89 -7.87 2.92
C ARG A 214 -22.45 -7.35 3.01
N PHE A 215 -21.61 -7.59 2.01
CA PHE A 215 -20.34 -6.89 1.87
C PHE A 215 -20.55 -5.52 1.21
N PHE A 216 -19.85 -4.52 1.72
CA PHE A 216 -19.60 -3.26 1.01
C PHE A 216 -18.53 -3.48 -0.05
N ASN A 217 -18.73 -2.95 -1.23
CA ASN A 217 -17.86 -3.14 -2.38
C ASN A 217 -17.32 -1.79 -2.87
N ILE A 218 -16.01 -1.71 -3.03
CA ILE A 218 -15.31 -0.57 -3.62
C ILE A 218 -14.40 -1.13 -4.71
N ALA A 219 -14.74 -0.86 -5.97
CA ALA A 219 -13.82 -1.07 -7.07
C ALA A 219 -12.93 0.16 -7.25
N VAL A 220 -11.68 -0.05 -7.62
CA VAL A 220 -10.70 1.00 -7.92
C VAL A 220 -10.11 0.71 -9.29
N GLN A 221 -10.29 1.64 -10.24
CA GLN A 221 -9.86 1.42 -11.63
C GLN A 221 -9.25 2.65 -12.29
N GLY A 222 -8.38 2.42 -13.28
CA GLY A 222 -7.78 3.44 -14.14
C GLY A 222 -6.30 3.66 -13.85
N ALA A 223 -5.71 4.72 -14.38
CA ALA A 223 -4.28 4.97 -14.21
C ALA A 223 -3.89 5.17 -12.74
N VAL A 224 -2.75 4.63 -12.31
CA VAL A 224 -2.21 4.78 -10.94
C VAL A 224 -2.12 6.24 -10.49
N LYS A 225 -1.82 7.17 -11.39
CA LYS A 225 -1.77 8.61 -11.08
C LYS A 225 -3.13 9.24 -10.75
N ASN A 226 -4.23 8.64 -11.22
CA ASN A 226 -5.58 9.14 -11.02
C ASN A 226 -6.58 7.98 -10.93
N PRO A 227 -6.49 7.18 -9.85
CA PRO A 227 -7.36 6.02 -9.68
C PRO A 227 -8.79 6.50 -9.44
N ARG A 228 -9.76 5.82 -10.07
CA ARG A 228 -11.17 6.11 -9.88
C ARG A 228 -11.77 5.11 -8.92
N ARG A 229 -12.32 5.62 -7.83
CA ARG A 229 -13.20 4.85 -6.94
C ARG A 229 -14.58 4.69 -7.58
N ILE A 230 -15.04 3.46 -7.71
CA ILE A 230 -16.31 3.08 -8.33
C ILE A 230 -17.13 2.30 -7.29
N SER A 231 -18.33 2.80 -7.00
CA SER A 231 -19.29 2.12 -6.14
C SER A 231 -20.08 1.12 -6.98
N ARG A 232 -19.63 -0.13 -7.01
CA ARG A 232 -20.30 -1.25 -7.69
C ARG A 232 -19.90 -2.57 -7.03
N GLU A 233 -20.69 -3.60 -7.28
CA GLU A 233 -20.33 -4.96 -6.89
C GLU A 233 -19.04 -5.40 -7.56
N CYS A 234 -18.20 -6.08 -6.79
CA CYS A 234 -16.97 -6.67 -7.28
C CYS A 234 -17.13 -8.16 -7.55
N LYS A 235 -16.37 -8.66 -8.51
CA LYS A 235 -16.10 -10.09 -8.64
C LYS A 235 -14.71 -10.34 -8.10
N ILE A 236 -14.61 -10.93 -6.91
CA ILE A 236 -13.36 -11.50 -6.40
C ILE A 236 -13.45 -12.98 -6.76
N ASN A 237 -12.63 -13.38 -7.73
CA ASN A 237 -12.49 -14.77 -8.14
C ASN A 237 -11.46 -15.47 -7.26
#